data_AF-A0ABD4UTI9-F1
#
_entry.id   AF-A0ABD4UTI9-F1
#
_cell.length_a   1.000
_cell.length_b   1.000
_cell.length_c   1.000
_cell.angle_alpha   90.00
_cell.angle_beta   90.00
_cell.angle_gamma   90.00
#
_symmetry.space_group_name_H-M   'P 1'
#
loop_
_entity.id
_entity.type
_entity.pdbx_description
1 polymer ?
#
loop_
_entity_poly.entity_id
_entity_poly.type
_entity_poly.pdbx_seq_one_letter_code
_entity_poly.pdbx_strand_id
1 'polypeptide(L)'
;GQGYQDTPGIYSKEQVEGWRKVTDRVHERGGRIFIQLWHVGRISHVALQPNGGAPVAPSAIRAKTKTFVNGTCADVSEPRALELSEIPGIIDDFKRATANAIAAGFDGVEIHGANGYLLDQFAKDGTNKRTDAYGGSIENRAKLML
;
A
#
# COMPACT_ATOMS: atom_id res chain seq x y z
N GLY A 1 1.61 1.63 -3.55
CA GLY A 1 2.66 2.65 -3.36
C GLY A 1 3.78 2.10 -2.50
N GLN A 2 5.03 2.29 -2.94
CA GLN A 2 6.24 1.80 -2.26
C GLN A 2 6.69 2.77 -1.16
N GLY A 3 7.13 2.22 -0.02
CA GLY A 3 7.56 2.99 1.16
C GLY A 3 8.99 2.80 1.56
N TYR A 4 9.59 1.67 1.19
CA TYR A 4 10.93 1.25 1.58
C TYR A 4 11.65 0.73 0.33
N GLN A 5 12.95 0.99 0.23
CA GLN A 5 13.76 0.46 -0.86
C GLN A 5 13.75 -1.08 -0.85
N ASP A 6 13.79 -1.68 -2.05
CA ASP A 6 13.96 -3.12 -2.26
C ASP A 6 12.84 -4.03 -1.72
N THR A 7 11.69 -3.46 -1.34
CA THR A 7 10.48 -4.25 -1.07
C THR A 7 9.85 -4.74 -2.38
N PRO A 8 9.42 -6.01 -2.46
CA PRO A 8 8.81 -6.54 -3.67
C PRO A 8 7.44 -5.93 -3.96
N GLY A 9 7.10 -5.79 -5.25
CA GLY A 9 5.77 -5.40 -5.72
C GLY A 9 5.02 -6.57 -6.36
N ILE A 10 3.77 -6.31 -6.77
CA ILE A 10 2.91 -7.26 -7.50
C ILE A 10 2.04 -6.53 -8.55
N TYR A 11 2.64 -5.55 -9.24
CA TYR A 11 1.92 -4.68 -10.20
C TYR A 11 2.42 -4.81 -11.64
N SER A 12 3.59 -5.41 -11.85
CA SER A 12 4.19 -5.67 -13.17
C SER A 12 4.20 -7.16 -13.50
N LYS A 13 4.32 -7.48 -14.80
CA LYS A 13 4.39 -8.89 -15.26
C LYS A 13 5.65 -9.57 -14.75
N GLU A 14 6.76 -8.84 -14.72
CA GLU A 14 8.06 -9.34 -14.27
C GLU A 14 8.02 -9.71 -12.78
N GLN A 15 7.31 -8.92 -11.96
CA GLN A 15 7.06 -9.26 -10.55
C GLN A 15 6.18 -10.49 -10.40
N VAL A 16 5.12 -10.64 -11.22
CA VAL A 16 4.26 -11.82 -11.20
C VAL A 16 5.07 -13.08 -11.49
N GLU A 17 5.89 -13.07 -12.54
CA GLU A 17 6.75 -14.21 -12.88
C GLU A 17 7.86 -14.46 -11.85
N GLY A 18 8.35 -13.41 -11.21
CA GLY A 18 9.26 -13.54 -10.06
C GLY A 18 8.59 -14.25 -8.88
N TRP A 19 7.37 -13.84 -8.52
CA TRP A 19 6.60 -14.45 -7.44
C TRP A 19 6.16 -15.88 -7.73
N ARG A 20 5.85 -16.22 -9.00
CA ARG A 20 5.51 -17.59 -9.40
C ARG A 20 6.57 -18.61 -8.98
N LYS A 21 7.86 -18.25 -9.11
CA LYS A 21 8.96 -19.11 -8.66
C LYS A 21 8.92 -19.40 -7.15
N VAL A 22 8.43 -18.44 -6.36
CA VAL A 22 8.30 -18.58 -4.90
C VAL A 22 7.13 -19.49 -4.56
N THR A 23 5.96 -19.23 -5.14
CA THR A 23 4.74 -20.01 -4.89
C THR A 23 4.93 -21.46 -5.34
N ASP A 24 5.49 -21.67 -6.54
CA ASP A 24 5.79 -23.01 -7.07
C ASP A 24 6.65 -23.80 -6.07
N ARG A 25 7.70 -23.17 -5.54
CA ARG A 25 8.62 -23.83 -4.61
C ARG A 25 7.99 -24.14 -3.25
N VAL A 26 7.05 -23.32 -2.80
CA VAL A 26 6.26 -23.58 -1.58
C VAL A 26 5.32 -24.76 -1.81
N HIS A 27 4.62 -24.76 -2.95
CA HIS A 27 3.64 -25.79 -3.32
C HIS A 27 4.29 -27.15 -3.61
N GLU A 28 5.47 -27.19 -4.21
CA GLU A 28 6.28 -28.41 -4.39
C GLU A 28 6.57 -29.13 -3.07
N ARG A 29 6.56 -28.40 -1.95
CA ARG A 29 6.75 -28.94 -0.59
C ARG A 29 5.44 -29.12 0.17
N GLY A 30 4.29 -29.00 -0.49
CA GLY A 30 2.96 -29.13 0.10
C GLY A 30 2.56 -27.97 1.00
N GLY A 31 3.27 -26.83 0.93
CA GLY A 31 2.95 -25.63 1.70
C GLY A 31 1.77 -24.85 1.10
N ARG A 32 1.31 -23.84 1.82
CA ARG A 32 0.36 -22.83 1.35
C ARG A 32 0.90 -21.46 1.71
N ILE A 33 0.64 -20.46 0.87
CA ILE A 33 1.18 -19.12 1.04
C ILE A 33 0.20 -18.05 0.57
N PHE A 34 0.09 -17.01 1.38
CA PHE A 34 -0.71 -15.82 1.09
C PHE A 34 0.24 -14.65 0.85
N ILE A 35 -0.11 -13.76 -0.08
CA ILE A 35 0.59 -12.48 -0.26
C ILE A 35 -0.13 -11.39 0.51
N GLN A 36 0.62 -10.57 1.23
CA GLN A 36 0.08 -9.36 1.86
C GLN A 36 0.10 -8.21 0.85
N LEU A 37 -1.08 -7.66 0.51
CA LEU A 37 -1.23 -6.52 -0.38
C LEU A 37 -1.10 -5.21 0.39
N TRP A 38 -0.25 -4.32 -0.10
CA TRP A 38 0.24 -3.20 0.68
C TRP A 38 0.29 -1.89 -0.12
N HIS A 39 -0.24 -0.83 0.50
CA HIS A 39 -0.01 0.54 0.09
C HIS A 39 0.44 1.36 1.31
N VAL A 40 1.67 1.88 1.29
CA VAL A 40 2.27 2.51 2.48
C VAL A 40 1.67 3.87 2.85
N GLY A 41 1.08 4.56 1.88
CA GLY A 41 0.54 5.90 2.07
C GLY A 41 1.64 6.90 2.45
N ARG A 42 1.45 7.67 3.53
CA ARG A 42 2.45 8.66 3.99
C ARG A 42 3.74 8.09 4.57
N ILE A 43 3.84 6.77 4.77
CA ILE A 43 5.07 6.13 5.25
C ILE A 43 5.98 5.85 4.05
N SER A 44 6.46 6.91 3.41
CA SER A 44 7.30 6.85 2.21
C SER A 44 8.13 8.12 2.05
N HIS A 45 8.96 8.14 1.01
CA HIS A 45 9.85 9.24 0.68
C HIS A 45 9.73 9.58 -0.81
N VAL A 46 9.91 10.86 -1.18
CA VAL A 46 9.84 11.32 -2.59
C VAL A 46 10.78 10.56 -3.52
N ALA A 47 11.94 10.15 -3.03
CA ALA A 47 12.92 9.38 -3.81
C ALA A 47 12.43 7.96 -4.17
N LEU A 48 11.36 7.46 -3.54
CA LEU A 48 10.73 6.17 -3.83
C LEU A 48 9.46 6.31 -4.68
N GLN A 49 9.02 7.54 -4.95
CA GLN A 49 7.81 7.79 -5.72
C GLN A 49 8.13 7.95 -7.21
N PRO A 50 7.21 7.55 -8.10
CA PRO A 50 7.32 7.84 -9.52
C PRO A 50 7.56 9.33 -9.75
N ASN A 51 8.56 9.65 -10.57
CA ASN A 51 8.92 11.03 -10.94
C ASN A 51 9.24 11.95 -9.74
N GLY A 52 9.61 11.40 -8.58
CA GLY A 52 9.90 12.21 -7.39
C GLY A 52 8.67 12.84 -6.73
N GLY A 53 7.47 12.33 -7.02
CA GLY A 53 6.22 12.86 -6.46
C GLY A 53 6.12 12.75 -4.93
N ALA A 54 5.24 13.54 -4.32
CA ALA A 54 4.92 13.38 -2.91
C ALA A 54 4.17 12.05 -2.67
N PRO A 55 4.46 11.31 -1.59
CA PRO A 55 3.61 10.19 -1.17
C PRO A 55 2.16 10.65 -0.96
N VAL A 56 1.20 9.74 -1.12
CA VAL A 56 -0.22 10.05 -0.96
C VAL A 56 -0.76 9.62 0.40
N ALA A 57 -1.76 10.32 0.92
CA ALA A 57 -2.38 10.08 2.22
C ALA A 57 -3.84 10.54 2.25
N PRO A 58 -4.64 10.19 3.28
CA PRO A 58 -5.96 10.80 3.47
C PRO A 58 -5.89 12.30 3.74
N SER A 59 -4.81 12.78 4.36
CA SER A 59 -4.60 14.19 4.71
C SER A 59 -3.11 14.54 4.63
N ALA A 60 -2.80 15.81 4.35
CA ALA A 60 -1.44 16.34 4.27
C ALA A 60 -0.82 16.50 5.67
N ILE A 61 -0.54 15.37 6.32
CA ILE A 61 0.04 15.29 7.66
C ILE A 61 1.20 14.32 7.60
N ARG A 62 2.43 14.81 7.72
CA ARG A 62 3.63 13.96 7.80
C ARG A 62 3.61 13.04 9.00
N ALA A 63 4.05 11.80 8.79
CA ALA A 63 4.31 10.89 9.90
C ALA A 63 5.65 11.23 10.56
N LYS A 64 5.71 11.17 11.90
CA LYS A 64 6.95 11.36 12.67
C LYS A 64 7.73 10.05 12.75
N THR A 65 8.18 9.55 11.62
CA THR A 65 8.93 8.28 11.51
C THR A 65 9.94 8.31 10.36
N LYS A 66 10.74 7.26 10.26
CA LYS A 66 11.74 7.07 9.21
C LYS A 66 11.35 5.93 8.27
N THR A 67 11.91 5.98 7.06
CA THR A 67 11.88 4.89 6.10
C THR A 67 13.29 4.62 5.54
N PHE A 68 13.48 3.43 4.95
CA PHE A 68 14.75 3.04 4.33
C PHE A 68 14.77 3.43 2.86
N VAL A 69 15.73 4.29 2.47
CA VAL A 69 15.89 4.82 1.11
C VAL A 69 17.34 5.24 0.87
N ASN A 70 17.85 5.06 -0.35
CA ASN A 70 19.23 5.37 -0.73
C ASN A 70 20.26 4.71 0.21
N GLY A 71 19.98 3.49 0.66
CA GLY A 71 20.85 2.73 1.57
C GLY A 71 20.89 3.23 3.02
N THR A 72 20.00 4.14 3.44
CA THR A 72 19.96 4.66 4.82
C THR A 72 18.54 4.90 5.33
N CYS A 73 18.39 5.06 6.64
CA CYS A 73 17.13 5.48 7.26
C CYS A 73 16.98 7.01 7.22
N ALA A 74 16.04 7.50 6.41
CA ALA A 74 15.70 8.92 6.30
C ALA A 74 14.30 9.20 6.84
N ASP A 75 14.03 10.44 7.24
CA ASP A 75 12.65 10.82 7.61
C ASP A 75 11.72 10.69 6.40
N VAL A 76 10.46 10.28 6.64
CA VAL A 76 9.45 10.27 5.57
C VAL A 76 9.17 11.67 5.03
N SER A 77 8.70 11.79 3.79
CA SER A 77 8.37 13.08 3.18
C SER A 77 6.98 13.59 3.59
N GLU A 78 6.73 14.89 3.38
CA GLU A 78 5.37 15.45 3.46
C GLU A 78 4.47 14.78 2.41
N PRO A 79 3.30 14.23 2.79
CA PRO A 79 2.39 13.63 1.84
C PRO A 79 1.45 14.66 1.23
N ARG A 80 0.91 14.33 0.04
CA ARG A 80 -0.24 15.01 -0.55
C ARG A 80 -1.53 14.30 -0.12
N ALA A 81 -2.57 15.08 0.22
CA ALA A 81 -3.90 14.51 0.41
C ALA A 81 -4.45 14.01 -0.92
N LEU A 82 -5.01 12.79 -0.94
CA LEU A 82 -5.71 12.27 -2.10
C LEU A 82 -6.94 13.13 -2.40
N GLU A 83 -7.16 13.45 -3.67
CA GLU A 83 -8.42 13.99 -4.13
C GLU A 83 -9.50 12.91 -4.08
N LEU A 84 -10.76 13.31 -3.91
CA LEU A 84 -11.88 12.35 -3.87
C LEU A 84 -11.95 11.50 -5.15
N SER A 85 -11.63 12.11 -6.30
CA SER A 85 -11.59 11.44 -7.61
C SER A 85 -10.45 10.43 -7.77
N GLU A 86 -9.44 10.44 -6.91
CA GLU A 86 -8.32 9.49 -6.96
C GLU A 86 -8.61 8.18 -6.20
N ILE A 87 -9.60 8.19 -5.28
CA ILE A 87 -9.91 7.02 -4.45
C ILE A 87 -10.30 5.77 -5.26
N PRO A 88 -11.13 5.87 -6.33
CA PRO A 88 -11.41 4.72 -7.19
C PRO A 88 -10.14 4.08 -7.77
N GLY A 89 -9.11 4.87 -8.10
CA GLY A 89 -7.84 4.37 -8.60
C GLY A 89 -7.09 3.52 -7.55
N ILE A 90 -7.14 3.90 -6.27
CA ILE A 90 -6.57 3.09 -5.18
C ILE A 90 -7.27 1.73 -5.09
N ILE A 91 -8.60 1.72 -5.20
CA ILE A 91 -9.39 0.48 -5.17
C ILE A 91 -9.01 -0.42 -6.37
N ASP A 92 -8.88 0.16 -7.56
CA ASP A 92 -8.52 -0.57 -8.77
C ASP A 92 -7.07 -1.10 -8.74
N ASP A 93 -6.16 -0.41 -8.04
CA ASP A 93 -4.82 -0.91 -7.77
C ASP A 93 -4.83 -2.16 -6.88
N PHE A 94 -5.65 -2.18 -5.82
CA PHE A 94 -5.83 -3.39 -4.99
C PHE A 94 -6.47 -4.52 -5.79
N LYS A 95 -7.50 -4.25 -6.61
CA LYS A 95 -8.10 -5.27 -7.50
C LYS A 95 -7.07 -5.87 -8.45
N ARG A 96 -6.27 -5.02 -9.10
CA ARG A 96 -5.22 -5.46 -10.03
C ARG A 96 -4.14 -6.27 -9.33
N ALA A 97 -3.73 -5.84 -8.13
CA ALA A 97 -2.78 -6.58 -7.31
C ALA A 97 -3.32 -7.97 -6.90
N THR A 98 -4.60 -8.08 -6.55
CA THR A 98 -5.26 -9.37 -6.27
C THR A 98 -5.28 -10.27 -7.50
N ALA A 99 -5.63 -9.74 -8.68
CA ALA A 99 -5.61 -10.51 -9.93
C ALA A 99 -4.20 -11.01 -10.26
N ASN A 100 -3.18 -10.17 -10.06
CA ASN A 100 -1.78 -10.53 -10.24
C ASN A 100 -1.32 -11.58 -9.21
N ALA A 101 -1.78 -11.51 -7.96
CA ALA A 101 -1.50 -12.52 -6.94
C ALA A 101 -2.06 -13.90 -7.33
N ILE A 102 -3.28 -13.95 -7.87
CA ILE A 102 -3.87 -15.18 -8.41
C ILE A 102 -3.02 -15.70 -9.58
N ALA A 103 -2.64 -14.82 -10.52
CA ALA A 103 -1.81 -15.20 -11.65
C ALA A 103 -0.41 -15.71 -11.25
N ALA A 104 0.12 -15.19 -10.14
CA ALA A 104 1.37 -15.62 -9.53
C ALA A 104 1.25 -16.92 -8.74
N GLY A 105 0.05 -17.47 -8.51
CA GLY A 105 -0.14 -18.75 -7.83
C GLY A 105 -0.23 -18.67 -6.31
N PHE A 106 -0.57 -17.53 -5.71
CA PHE A 106 -0.85 -17.48 -4.28
C PHE A 106 -2.17 -18.17 -3.92
N ASP A 107 -2.23 -18.79 -2.73
CA ASP A 107 -3.44 -19.45 -2.21
C ASP A 107 -4.48 -18.44 -1.68
N GLY A 108 -4.04 -17.20 -1.45
CA GLY A 108 -4.90 -16.12 -1.00
C GLY A 108 -4.16 -14.81 -0.84
N VAL A 109 -4.93 -13.79 -0.45
CA VAL A 109 -4.42 -12.44 -0.22
C VAL A 109 -4.77 -11.99 1.20
N GLU A 110 -3.85 -11.29 1.83
CA GLU A 110 -4.08 -10.55 3.07
C GLU A 110 -4.06 -9.05 2.75
N ILE A 111 -5.11 -8.33 3.11
CA ILE A 111 -5.16 -6.87 2.91
C ILE A 111 -4.49 -6.18 4.11
N HIS A 112 -3.42 -5.43 3.87
CA HIS A 112 -2.71 -4.77 4.96
C HIS A 112 -3.45 -3.51 5.47
N GLY A 113 -4.39 -3.72 6.38
CA GLY A 113 -5.19 -2.69 7.06
C GLY A 113 -4.63 -2.17 8.39
N ALA A 114 -3.32 -2.27 8.63
CA ALA A 114 -2.71 -2.06 9.95
C ALA A 114 -1.40 -1.24 9.90
N ASN A 115 -0.74 -1.10 11.05
CA ASN A 115 0.61 -0.56 11.22
C ASN A 115 0.84 0.86 10.68
N GLY A 116 -0.22 1.66 10.55
CA GLY A 116 -0.14 3.05 10.12
C GLY A 116 0.05 3.25 8.62
N TYR A 117 -0.23 2.24 7.79
CA TYR A 117 -0.22 2.34 6.32
C TYR A 117 -1.54 2.84 5.75
N LEU A 118 -1.68 2.97 4.42
CA LEU A 118 -2.73 3.81 3.80
C LEU A 118 -4.14 3.51 4.33
N LEU A 119 -4.56 2.25 4.39
CA LEU A 119 -5.90 1.88 4.85
C LEU A 119 -6.10 2.23 6.34
N ASP A 120 -5.10 1.98 7.18
CA ASP A 120 -5.10 2.35 8.60
C ASP A 120 -5.06 3.88 8.80
N GLN A 121 -4.36 4.59 7.90
CA GLN A 121 -4.35 6.06 7.87
C GLN A 121 -5.74 6.62 7.61
N PHE A 122 -6.52 6.00 6.71
CA PHE A 122 -7.93 6.38 6.49
C PHE A 122 -8.80 6.04 7.71
N ALA A 123 -8.60 4.88 8.33
CA ALA A 123 -9.41 4.42 9.47
C ALA A 123 -9.27 5.29 10.72
N LYS A 124 -8.07 5.87 10.96
CA LYS A 124 -7.75 6.62 12.19
C LYS A 124 -7.98 8.11 12.05
N ASP A 125 -8.71 8.70 13.00
CA ASP A 125 -9.00 10.15 13.02
C ASP A 125 -7.76 11.01 13.27
N GLY A 126 -6.72 10.49 13.92
CA GLY A 126 -5.43 11.17 14.11
C GLY A 126 -4.70 11.46 12.79
N THR A 127 -5.01 10.70 11.74
CA THR A 127 -4.34 10.78 10.42
C THR A 127 -5.29 11.18 9.29
N ASN A 128 -6.59 10.95 9.47
CA ASN A 128 -7.63 11.32 8.52
C ASN A 128 -8.44 12.52 9.04
N LYS A 129 -8.20 13.67 8.42
CA LYS A 129 -8.90 14.95 8.67
C LYS A 129 -9.79 15.35 7.50
N ARG A 130 -10.16 14.39 6.63
CA ARG A 130 -11.05 14.65 5.49
C ARG A 130 -12.45 15.03 5.97
N THR A 131 -13.11 15.85 5.17
CA THR A 131 -14.50 16.30 5.38
C THR A 131 -15.47 15.71 4.34
N ASP A 132 -14.97 14.86 3.45
CA ASP A 132 -15.77 14.20 2.41
C ASP A 132 -16.27 12.81 2.86
N ALA A 133 -16.75 12.03 1.90
CA ALA A 133 -17.29 10.69 2.11
C ALA A 133 -16.28 9.67 2.68
N TYR A 134 -15.00 10.03 2.81
CA TYR A 134 -13.95 9.17 3.36
C TYR A 134 -13.36 9.71 4.66
N GLY A 135 -13.98 10.72 5.30
CA GLY A 135 -13.58 11.23 6.62
C GLY A 135 -14.75 11.62 7.53
N GLY A 136 -14.43 12.12 8.72
CA GLY A 136 -15.43 12.42 9.74
C GLY A 136 -15.84 11.16 10.52
N SER A 137 -17.03 10.61 10.23
CA SER A 137 -17.61 9.50 10.98
C SER A 137 -16.79 8.20 10.86
N ILE A 138 -17.01 7.24 11.77
CA ILE A 138 -16.32 5.94 11.74
C ILE A 138 -16.62 5.20 10.43
N GLU A 139 -17.87 5.25 9.96
CA GLU A 139 -18.32 4.62 8.72
C GLU A 139 -17.59 5.19 7.51
N ASN A 140 -17.44 6.52 7.43
CA ASN A 140 -16.69 7.15 6.35
C ASN A 140 -15.20 6.80 6.41
N ARG A 141 -14.59 6.77 7.60
CA ARG A 141 -13.17 6.40 7.76
C ARG A 141 -12.90 4.93 7.43
N ALA A 142 -13.84 4.04 7.70
CA ALA A 142 -13.75 2.63 7.36
C ALA A 142 -14.02 2.35 5.86
N LYS A 143 -14.68 3.26 5.16
CA LYS A 143 -15.20 3.05 3.79
C LYS A 143 -14.17 2.59 2.76
N LEU A 144 -12.92 3.03 2.85
CA LEU A 144 -11.88 2.59 1.91
C LEU A 144 -11.43 1.13 2.14
N MET A 145 -11.59 0.63 3.37
CA MET A 145 -11.18 -0.72 3.75
C MET A 145 -12.24 -1.79 3.42
N LEU A 146 -13.52 -1.38 3.33
CA LEU A 146 -14.68 -2.22 3.07
C LEU A 146 -14.97 -2.33 1.57
#